data_AF-A0A9N9B460-F1
#
_entry.id   AF-A0A9N9B460-F1
#
_cell.length_a   1.000
_cell.length_b   1.000
_cell.length_c   1.000
_cell.angle_alpha   90.00
_cell.angle_beta   90.00
_cell.angle_gamma   90.00
#
_symmetry.space_group_name_H-M   'P 1'
#
loop_
_entity.id
_entity.type
_entity.pdbx_description
1 polymer ?
#
loop_
_entity_poly.entity_id
_entity_poly.type
_entity_poly.pdbx_seq_one_letter_code
_entity_poly.pdbx_strand_id
1 'polypeptide(L)'
;MQNPLPYDKEETLEEATSMNMDRLTQLQDAIDELARMFANSVEYLNRAQVHVDQDPGKFRESQRELVQDIVKKSKQIELLIEKLPGMQNSEQEQIDMIKELNKEMHEANLEYLKASLKKQIMETIGILCRDQSTAYNTEE
;
A
#
# COMPACT_ATOMS: atom_id res chain seq x y z
N MET A 1 32.21 -15.05 -10.73
CA MET A 1 31.08 -14.12 -10.95
C MET A 1 30.25 -14.14 -9.69
N GLN A 2 30.40 -13.12 -8.84
CA GLN A 2 29.59 -12.96 -7.63
C GLN A 2 28.15 -12.77 -8.10
N ASN A 3 27.25 -13.70 -7.79
CA ASN A 3 25.83 -13.44 -7.98
C ASN A 3 25.45 -12.36 -6.95
N PRO A 4 24.91 -11.21 -7.37
CA PRO A 4 24.49 -10.21 -6.41
C PRO A 4 23.36 -10.79 -5.56
N LEU A 5 23.38 -10.48 -4.26
CA LEU A 5 22.36 -10.92 -3.31
C LEU A 5 20.98 -10.43 -3.79
N PRO A 6 19.93 -11.27 -3.79
CA PRO A 6 18.63 -10.89 -4.33
C PRO A 6 17.84 -9.88 -3.46
N TYR A 7 18.37 -9.43 -2.33
CA TYR A 7 17.64 -8.62 -1.33
C TYR A 7 18.44 -7.41 -0.80
N ASP A 8 19.23 -6.76 -1.66
CA ASP A 8 19.68 -5.37 -1.41
C ASP A 8 18.60 -4.33 -1.76
N LYS A 9 17.38 -4.78 -2.04
CA LYS A 9 16.23 -3.89 -1.95
C LYS A 9 15.85 -3.88 -0.48
N GLU A 10 16.43 -2.94 0.26
CA GLU A 10 15.73 -2.35 1.39
C GLU A 10 14.28 -2.15 0.91
N GLU A 11 13.32 -2.88 1.48
CA GLU A 11 11.93 -2.46 1.40
C GLU A 11 11.93 -1.18 2.23
N THR A 12 12.25 -0.06 1.56
CA THR A 12 12.60 1.17 2.24
C THR A 12 11.36 1.60 3.02
N LEU A 13 11.57 2.34 4.10
CA LEU A 13 10.49 3.03 4.81
C LEU A 13 9.53 3.75 3.83
N GLU A 14 10.01 4.12 2.64
CA GLU A 14 9.22 4.71 1.55
C GLU A 14 8.11 3.79 1.02
N GLU A 15 8.26 2.46 0.95
CA GLU A 15 7.20 1.57 0.43
C GLU A 15 6.03 1.41 1.42
N ALA A 16 6.32 1.26 2.71
CA ALA A 16 5.30 1.28 3.77
C ALA A 16 4.66 2.67 3.91
N THR A 17 5.47 3.73 3.79
CA THR A 17 4.97 5.11 3.75
C THR A 17 4.12 5.32 2.50
N SER A 18 4.45 4.71 1.36
CA SER A 18 3.72 4.81 0.09
C SER A 18 2.32 4.23 0.18
N MET A 19 2.12 3.06 0.82
CA MET A 19 0.77 2.53 1.08
C MET A 19 -0.08 3.43 2.00
N ASN A 20 0.55 4.09 2.98
CA ASN A 20 -0.13 5.04 3.86
C ASN A 20 -0.43 6.36 3.12
N MET A 21 0.51 6.79 2.27
CA MET A 21 0.36 7.94 1.37
C MET A 21 -0.78 7.69 0.38
N ASP A 22 -0.96 6.46 -0.10
CA ASP A 22 -2.04 6.10 -1.03
C ASP A 22 -3.43 6.35 -0.40
N ARG A 23 -3.67 5.93 0.84
CA ARG A 23 -4.96 6.20 1.53
C ARG A 23 -5.16 7.66 1.89
N LEU A 24 -4.10 8.35 2.31
CA LEU A 24 -4.17 9.78 2.60
C LEU A 24 -4.43 10.59 1.32
N THR A 25 -3.80 10.20 0.20
CA THR A 25 -4.03 10.79 -1.12
C THR A 25 -5.46 10.53 -1.59
N GLN A 26 -5.97 9.30 -1.44
CA GLN A 26 -7.37 8.98 -1.74
C GLN A 26 -8.37 9.82 -0.92
N LEU A 27 -8.07 10.06 0.35
CA LEU A 27 -8.90 10.94 1.18
C LEU A 27 -8.85 12.40 0.69
N GLN A 28 -7.67 12.89 0.33
CA GLN A 28 -7.51 14.24 -0.25
C GLN A 28 -8.31 14.37 -1.55
N ASP A 29 -8.18 13.42 -2.47
CA ASP A 29 -8.94 13.39 -3.72
C ASP A 29 -10.46 13.37 -3.47
N ALA A 30 -10.92 12.58 -2.49
CA ALA A 30 -12.33 12.49 -2.15
C ALA A 30 -12.89 13.80 -1.59
N ILE A 31 -12.11 14.53 -0.78
CA ILE A 31 -12.47 15.84 -0.24
C ILE A 31 -12.48 16.90 -1.36
N ASP A 32 -11.50 16.88 -2.25
CA ASP A 32 -11.44 17.80 -3.39
C ASP A 32 -12.62 17.59 -4.34
N GLU A 33 -12.97 16.34 -4.61
CA GLU A 33 -14.14 16.00 -5.41
C GLU A 33 -15.44 16.45 -4.72
N LEU A 34 -15.57 16.26 -3.41
CA LEU A 34 -16.72 16.75 -2.66
C LEU A 34 -16.84 18.29 -2.74
N ALA A 35 -15.73 19.01 -2.63
CA ALA A 35 -15.71 20.46 -2.79
C ALA A 35 -16.15 20.90 -4.21
N ARG A 36 -15.70 20.19 -5.25
CA ARG A 36 -16.17 20.41 -6.63
C ARG A 36 -17.67 20.13 -6.78
N MET A 37 -18.17 19.06 -6.17
CA MET A 37 -19.61 18.76 -6.17
C MET A 37 -20.41 19.88 -5.52
N PHE A 38 -19.94 20.44 -4.40
CA PHE A 38 -20.57 21.59 -3.77
C PHE A 38 -20.54 22.84 -4.67
N ALA A 39 -19.40 23.18 -5.27
CA ALA A 39 -19.31 24.33 -6.17
C ALA A 39 -20.26 24.19 -7.37
N ASN A 40 -20.26 23.02 -8.01
CA ASN A 40 -21.16 22.72 -9.13
C ASN A 40 -22.62 22.73 -8.69
N SER A 41 -22.92 22.28 -7.47
CA SER A 41 -24.29 22.31 -6.93
C SER A 41 -24.82 23.73 -6.78
N VAL A 42 -23.99 24.63 -6.27
CA VAL A 42 -24.34 26.04 -6.12
C VAL A 42 -24.50 26.71 -7.47
N GLU A 43 -23.61 26.42 -8.43
CA GLU A 43 -23.73 26.95 -9.80
C GLU A 43 -25.02 26.46 -10.48
N TYR A 44 -25.34 25.17 -10.37
CA TYR A 44 -26.55 24.58 -10.91
C TYR A 44 -27.81 25.24 -10.33
N LEU A 45 -27.88 25.37 -9.01
CA LEU A 45 -29.00 26.02 -8.31
C LEU A 45 -29.14 27.50 -8.71
N ASN A 46 -28.02 28.22 -8.80
CA ASN A 46 -28.00 29.62 -9.21
C ASN A 46 -28.50 29.80 -10.66
N ARG A 47 -28.04 28.95 -11.59
CA ARG A 47 -28.49 28.98 -12.99
C ARG A 47 -29.98 28.61 -13.11
N ALA A 48 -30.47 27.67 -12.31
CA ALA A 48 -31.88 27.30 -12.29
C ALA A 48 -32.79 28.40 -11.70
N GLN A 49 -32.30 29.23 -10.77
CA GLN A 49 -33.04 30.43 -10.33
C GLN A 49 -33.16 31.49 -11.44
N VAL A 50 -32.17 31.59 -12.34
CA VAL A 50 -32.13 32.60 -13.41
C VAL A 50 -32.85 32.14 -14.68
N HIS A 51 -32.99 30.83 -14.92
CA HIS A 51 -33.70 30.26 -16.06
C HIS A 51 -34.97 29.54 -15.62
N VAL A 52 -36.09 30.28 -15.63
CA VAL A 52 -37.45 29.85 -15.22
C VAL A 52 -38.06 28.78 -16.16
N ASP A 53 -37.38 28.43 -17.26
CA ASP A 53 -37.87 27.53 -18.31
C ASP A 53 -37.66 26.02 -18.04
N GLN A 54 -37.17 25.65 -16.85
CA GLN A 54 -37.03 24.24 -16.47
C GLN A 54 -38.32 23.67 -15.86
N ASP A 55 -38.73 22.49 -16.34
CA ASP A 55 -39.80 21.70 -15.74
C ASP A 55 -39.52 21.50 -14.22
N PRO A 56 -40.39 22.01 -13.32
CA PRO A 56 -40.20 21.91 -11.88
C PRO A 56 -40.03 20.47 -11.38
N GLY A 57 -40.60 19.49 -12.09
CA GLY A 57 -40.44 18.07 -11.77
C GLY A 57 -39.00 17.61 -11.94
N LYS A 58 -38.41 17.90 -13.11
CA LYS A 58 -37.02 17.53 -13.44
C LYS A 58 -36.02 18.26 -12.56
N PHE A 59 -36.25 19.53 -12.25
CA PHE A 59 -35.39 20.29 -11.35
C PHE A 59 -35.33 19.66 -9.94
N ARG A 60 -36.48 19.29 -9.37
CA ARG A 60 -36.52 18.62 -8.05
C ARG A 60 -35.88 17.24 -8.07
N GLU A 61 -35.97 16.52 -9.18
CA GLU A 61 -35.32 15.23 -9.36
C GLU A 61 -33.79 15.38 -9.39
N SER A 62 -33.27 16.30 -10.21
CA SER A 62 -31.83 16.60 -10.26
C SER A 62 -31.29 17.12 -8.93
N GLN A 63 -32.04 17.95 -8.20
CA GLN A 63 -31.66 18.39 -6.85
C GLN A 63 -31.55 17.21 -5.88
N ARG A 64 -32.47 16.25 -5.97
CA ARG A 64 -32.46 15.06 -5.12
C ARG A 64 -31.26 14.15 -5.41
N GLU A 65 -30.94 13.95 -6.68
CA GLU A 65 -29.78 13.18 -7.12
C GLU A 65 -28.48 13.78 -6.60
N LEU A 66 -28.32 15.10 -6.78
CA LEU A 66 -27.16 15.85 -6.31
C LEU A 66 -26.95 15.73 -4.79
N VAL A 67 -28.01 15.89 -4.00
CA VAL A 67 -27.95 15.71 -2.55
C VAL A 67 -27.62 14.26 -2.18
N GLN A 68 -28.19 13.28 -2.88
CA GLN A 68 -27.87 11.88 -2.64
C GLN A 68 -26.39 11.58 -2.88
N ASP A 69 -25.82 12.14 -3.95
CA ASP A 69 -24.41 11.89 -4.29
C ASP A 69 -23.45 12.59 -3.32
N ILE A 70 -23.77 13.83 -2.89
CA ILE A 70 -23.03 14.51 -1.82
C ILE A 70 -23.03 13.68 -0.53
N VAL A 71 -24.19 13.15 -0.13
CA VAL A 71 -24.30 12.33 1.10
C VAL A 71 -23.53 11.02 0.96
N LYS A 72 -23.60 10.34 -0.19
CA LYS A 72 -22.81 9.14 -0.46
C LYS A 72 -21.31 9.43 -0.36
N LYS A 73 -20.85 10.53 -0.96
CA LYS A 73 -19.44 10.93 -0.93
C LYS A 73 -18.98 11.27 0.49
N SER A 74 -19.81 11.96 1.27
CA SER A 74 -19.54 12.22 2.69
C SER A 74 -19.34 10.93 3.50
N LYS A 75 -20.19 9.91 3.29
CA LYS A 75 -20.02 8.61 3.94
C LYS A 75 -18.77 7.85 3.48
N GLN A 76 -18.38 8.00 2.21
CA GLN A 76 -17.13 7.44 1.72
C GLN A 76 -15.93 8.09 2.41
N ILE A 77 -15.96 9.40 2.61
CA ILE A 77 -14.93 10.14 3.36
C ILE A 77 -14.87 9.66 4.81
N GLU A 78 -16.01 9.49 5.49
CA GLU A 78 -16.06 8.93 6.85
C GLU A 78 -15.39 7.55 6.92
N LEU A 79 -15.72 6.65 5.99
CA LEU A 79 -15.13 5.32 5.91
C LEU A 79 -13.61 5.37 5.62
N LEU A 80 -13.16 6.33 4.79
CA LEU A 80 -11.75 6.52 4.49
C LEU A 80 -10.99 6.98 5.73
N ILE A 81 -11.57 7.92 6.50
CA ILE A 81 -11.02 8.39 7.78
C ILE A 81 -10.91 7.20 8.74
N GLU A 82 -11.96 6.41 8.95
CA GLU A 82 -11.93 5.23 9.83
C GLU A 82 -10.86 4.22 9.45
N LYS A 83 -10.53 4.13 8.16
CA LYS A 83 -9.53 3.20 7.61
C LYS A 83 -8.13 3.80 7.52
N LEU A 84 -7.90 5.01 8.02
CA LEU A 84 -6.56 5.58 8.01
C LEU A 84 -5.64 4.77 8.94
N PRO A 85 -4.50 4.28 8.41
CA PRO A 85 -3.53 3.55 9.19
C PRO A 85 -2.87 4.48 10.22
N GLY A 86 -2.51 3.93 11.38
CA GLY A 86 -1.77 4.67 12.41
C GLY A 86 -2.60 5.59 13.31
N MET A 87 -3.91 5.79 13.07
CA MET A 87 -4.73 6.70 13.90
C MET A 87 -4.81 6.33 15.40
N GLN A 88 -4.63 5.05 15.73
CA GLN A 88 -4.70 4.56 17.12
C GLN A 88 -3.38 4.67 17.90
N ASN A 89 -2.25 4.86 17.21
CA ASN A 89 -0.93 4.79 17.83
C ASN A 89 -0.30 6.18 17.84
N SER A 90 0.34 6.54 18.95
CA SER A 90 1.19 7.73 19.01
C SER A 90 2.39 7.59 18.06
N GLU A 91 2.95 8.72 17.63
CA GLU A 91 4.15 8.76 16.79
C GLU A 91 5.30 7.95 17.41
N GLN A 92 5.47 8.06 18.74
CA GLN A 92 6.51 7.31 19.45
C GLN A 92 6.28 5.80 19.39
N GLU A 93 5.04 5.33 19.60
CA GLU A 93 4.70 3.90 19.47
C GLU A 93 4.90 3.39 18.04
N GLN A 94 4.58 4.21 17.03
CA GLN A 94 4.84 3.85 15.63
C GLN A 94 6.34 3.73 15.35
N ILE A 95 7.15 4.67 15.84
CA ILE A 95 8.61 4.65 15.71
C ILE A 95 9.19 3.40 16.39
N ASP A 96 8.74 3.08 17.59
CA ASP A 96 9.27 1.94 18.33
C ASP A 96 8.85 0.60 17.70
N MET A 97 7.63 0.52 17.14
CA MET A 97 7.19 -0.61 16.32
C MET A 97 8.06 -0.78 15.08
N ILE A 98 8.40 0.30 14.38
CA ILE A 98 9.30 0.28 13.22
C ILE A 98 10.69 -0.22 13.61
N LYS A 99 11.22 0.19 14.77
CA LYS A 99 12.53 -0.27 15.25
C LYS A 99 12.53 -1.77 15.53
N GLU A 100 11.49 -2.28 16.20
CA GLU A 100 11.43 -3.71 16.51
C GLU A 100 11.24 -4.55 15.24
N LEU A 101 10.37 -4.12 14.31
CA LEU A 101 10.21 -4.78 13.01
C LEU A 101 11.51 -4.81 12.21
N ASN A 102 12.28 -3.72 12.18
CA ASN A 102 13.58 -3.70 11.52
C ASN A 102 14.58 -4.67 12.16
N LYS A 103 14.55 -4.80 13.47
CA LYS A 103 15.40 -5.75 14.20
C LYS A 103 15.00 -7.19 13.86
N GLU A 104 13.72 -7.51 13.91
CA GLU A 104 13.21 -8.83 13.50
C GLU A 104 13.57 -9.16 12.04
N MET A 105 13.44 -8.18 11.13
CA MET A 105 13.83 -8.33 9.73
C MET A 105 15.34 -8.63 9.60
N HIS A 106 16.18 -7.93 10.34
CA HIS A 106 17.62 -8.16 10.34
C HIS A 106 17.97 -9.57 10.82
N GLU A 107 17.37 -10.02 11.91
CA GLU A 107 17.58 -11.36 12.47
C GLU A 107 17.13 -12.45 11.49
N ALA A 108 15.94 -12.32 10.90
CA ALA A 108 15.43 -13.24 9.88
C ALA A 108 16.34 -13.31 8.65
N ASN A 109 16.88 -12.17 8.20
CA ASN A 109 17.80 -12.12 7.06
C ASN A 109 19.14 -12.83 7.37
N LEU A 110 19.68 -12.65 8.58
CA LEU A 110 20.87 -13.37 9.01
C LEU A 110 20.65 -14.88 9.04
N GLU A 111 19.48 -15.33 9.50
CA GLU A 111 19.13 -16.75 9.49
C GLU A 111 19.03 -17.28 8.06
N TYR A 112 18.35 -16.55 7.17
CA TYR A 112 18.28 -16.88 5.75
C TYR A 112 19.67 -17.03 5.12
N LEU A 113 20.59 -16.08 5.36
CA LEU A 113 21.94 -16.13 4.83
C LEU A 113 22.72 -17.36 5.34
N LYS A 114 22.60 -17.67 6.64
CA LYS A 114 23.24 -18.86 7.23
C LYS A 114 22.70 -20.15 6.61
N ALA A 115 21.38 -20.25 6.43
CA ALA A 115 20.74 -21.40 5.81
C ALA A 115 21.16 -21.57 4.33
N SER A 116 21.23 -20.46 3.60
CA SER A 116 21.70 -20.42 2.21
C SER A 116 23.15 -20.90 2.09
N LEU A 117 24.05 -20.39 2.94
CA LEU A 117 25.45 -20.82 2.96
C LEU A 117 25.59 -22.30 3.30
N LYS A 118 24.85 -22.78 4.32
CA LYS A 118 24.83 -24.20 4.70
C LYS A 118 24.42 -25.08 3.51
N LYS A 119 23.42 -24.67 2.74
CA LYS A 119 22.98 -25.37 1.54
C LYS A 119 24.10 -25.43 0.48
N GLN A 120 24.77 -24.31 0.19
CA GLN A 120 25.89 -24.26 -0.77
C GLN A 120 27.06 -25.16 -0.36
N ILE A 121 27.40 -25.17 0.94
CA ILE A 121 28.44 -26.07 1.47
C ILE A 121 28.05 -27.53 1.26
N MET A 122 26.79 -27.89 1.58
CA MET A 122 26.30 -29.25 1.44
C MET A 122 26.28 -29.72 -0.02
N GLU A 123 25.89 -28.83 -0.95
CA GLU A 123 25.97 -29.11 -2.39
C GLU A 123 27.42 -29.36 -2.84
N THR A 124 28.36 -28.54 -2.37
CA THR A 124 29.79 -28.66 -2.72
C THR A 124 30.40 -29.95 -2.18
N ILE A 125 30.13 -30.30 -0.91
CA ILE A 125 30.55 -31.58 -0.33
C ILE A 125 29.95 -32.74 -1.12
N GLY A 126 28.67 -32.65 -1.52
CA GLY A 126 28.02 -33.66 -2.34
C GLY A 126 28.68 -33.86 -3.70
N ILE A 127 29.21 -32.81 -4.33
CA ILE A 127 30.01 -32.91 -5.56
C ILE A 127 31.33 -33.63 -5.27
N LEU A 128 32.09 -33.17 -4.27
CA LEU A 128 33.39 -33.77 -3.93
C LEU A 128 33.30 -35.26 -3.58
N CYS A 129 32.27 -35.68 -2.82
CA CYS A 129 32.07 -37.08 -2.49
C CYS A 129 31.75 -37.94 -3.71
N ARG A 130 30.98 -37.41 -4.68
CA ARG A 130 30.71 -38.12 -5.94
C ARG A 130 31.99 -38.28 -6.75
N ASP A 131 32.77 -37.21 -6.87
CA ASP A 131 34.03 -37.21 -7.63
C ASP A 131 35.04 -38.21 -7.05
N GLN A 132 35.18 -38.24 -5.71
CA GLN A 132 36.02 -39.24 -5.03
C GLN A 132 35.52 -40.66 -5.27
N SER A 133 34.20 -40.90 -5.17
CA SER A 133 33.65 -42.23 -5.43
C SER A 133 33.89 -42.67 -6.88
N THR A 134 33.82 -41.76 -7.87
CA THR A 134 34.13 -42.11 -9.26
C THR A 134 35.62 -42.42 -9.46
N ALA A 135 36.52 -41.69 -8.79
CA ALA A 135 37.96 -41.93 -8.86
C ALA A 135 38.35 -43.29 -8.28
N TYR A 136 37.81 -43.67 -7.11
CA TYR A 136 38.06 -44.99 -6.52
C TYR A 136 37.51 -46.14 -7.37
N ASN A 137 36.40 -45.93 -8.08
CA ASN A 137 35.80 -46.95 -8.95
C ASN A 137 36.45 -47.05 -10.35
N THR A 138 37.42 -46.18 -10.68
CA THR A 138 38.16 -46.24 -11.97
C THR A 138 39.59 -46.76 -11.82
N GLU A 139 40.05 -47.03 -10.60
CA GLU A 139 41.39 -47.59 -10.31
C GLU A 139 41.38 -49.12 -10.02
N GLU A 140 40.23 -49.80 -10.14
CA GLU A 140 40.09 -51.28 -10.20
C GLU A 140 39.85 -51.76 -11.64
#